data_AF-A0A8I0MEH3-F1
#
_entry.id   AF-A0A8I0MEH3-F1
#
_cell.length_a   1.000
_cell.length_b   1.000
_cell.length_c   1.000
_cell.angle_alpha   90.00
_cell.angle_beta   90.00
_cell.angle_gamma   90.00
#
_symmetry.space_group_name_H-M   'P 1'
#
loop_
_entity.id
_entity.type
_entity.pdbx_description
1 polymer ?
#
loop_
_entity_poly.entity_id
_entity_poly.type
_entity_poly.pdbx_seq_one_letter_code
_entity_poly.pdbx_strand_id
1 'polypeptide(L)' 'GDVLAYIKERQEQQTQPAVKTNSEKNGYKPRGRKPGKRTDFMTDPAVIARRRQALSQRSAVEQGQPYPAQFNGE' A
#
# COMPACT_ATOMS: atom_id res chain seq x y z
N GLY A 1 -32.50 42.31 -22.64
CA GLY A 1 -32.17 42.35 -24.07
C GLY A 1 -32.19 40.94 -24.60
N ASP A 2 -32.78 40.74 -25.77
CA ASP A 2 -33.17 39.43 -26.32
C ASP A 2 -32.02 38.44 -26.43
N VAL A 3 -30.80 38.92 -26.66
CA VAL A 3 -29.59 38.10 -26.72
C VAL A 3 -29.33 37.36 -25.39
N LEU A 4 -29.55 38.01 -24.25
CA LEU A 4 -29.35 37.37 -22.94
C LEU A 4 -30.42 36.33 -22.65
N ALA A 5 -31.66 36.57 -23.09
CA ALA A 5 -32.74 35.60 -22.97
C ALA A 5 -32.44 34.35 -23.81
N TYR A 6 -31.98 34.53 -25.05
CA TYR A 6 -31.57 33.44 -25.93
C TYR A 6 -30.40 32.64 -25.35
N ILE A 7 -29.35 33.28 -24.83
CA ILE A 7 -28.21 32.57 -24.22
C ILE A 7 -28.66 31.72 -23.01
N LYS A 8 -29.54 32.27 -22.16
CA LYS A 8 -30.06 31.56 -21.00
C LYS A 8 -30.90 30.35 -21.41
N GLU A 9 -31.79 30.52 -22.39
CA GLU A 9 -32.60 29.43 -22.94
C GLU A 9 -31.72 28.28 -23.48
N ARG A 10 -30.59 28.63 -24.15
CA ARG A 10 -29.64 27.64 -24.66
C ARG A 10 -28.83 26.97 -23.55
N GLN A 11 -28.51 27.67 -22.47
CA GLN A 11 -27.83 27.09 -21.30
C GLN A 11 -28.76 26.16 -20.50
N GLU A 12 -30.04 26.46 -20.41
CA GLU A 12 -31.04 25.61 -19.74
C GLU A 12 -31.33 24.33 -20.54
N GLN A 13 -31.26 24.38 -21.87
CA GLN A 13 -31.33 23.20 -22.74
C GLN A 13 -30.10 22.28 -22.63
N GLN A 14 -28.96 22.79 -22.14
CA GLN A 14 -27.75 22.00 -21.99
C GLN A 14 -27.78 21.21 -20.68
N THR A 15 -27.74 19.89 -20.77
CA THR A 15 -27.56 19.02 -19.60
C THR A 15 -26.21 19.29 -18.96
N GLN A 16 -26.18 19.52 -17.65
CA GLN A 16 -24.94 19.70 -16.90
C GLN A 16 -23.99 18.52 -17.14
N PRO A 17 -22.69 18.77 -17.40
CA PRO A 17 -21.75 17.69 -17.63
C PRO A 17 -21.59 16.86 -16.35
N ALA A 18 -21.51 15.54 -16.50
CA ALA A 18 -21.19 14.66 -15.40
C ALA A 18 -19.72 14.86 -14.98
N VAL A 19 -19.48 15.76 -14.02
CA VAL A 19 -18.14 16.04 -13.49
C VAL A 19 -17.72 14.90 -12.56
N LYS A 20 -16.90 13.99 -13.07
CA LYS A 20 -16.28 12.93 -12.28
C LYS A 20 -15.22 13.49 -11.35
N THR A 21 -15.13 12.95 -10.14
CA THR A 21 -14.03 13.24 -9.20
C THR A 21 -12.70 12.72 -9.73
N ASN A 22 -11.57 13.25 -9.26
CA ASN A 22 -10.24 12.76 -9.67
C ASN A 22 -10.07 11.26 -9.36
N SER A 23 -10.58 10.80 -8.22
CA SER A 23 -10.60 9.38 -7.84
C SER A 23 -11.39 8.51 -8.82
N GLU A 24 -12.55 8.97 -9.30
CA GLU A 24 -13.33 8.27 -10.32
C GLU A 24 -12.63 8.23 -11.67
N LYS A 25 -11.99 9.33 -12.09
CA LYS A 25 -11.19 9.39 -13.32
C LYS A 25 -10.03 8.41 -13.29
N ASN A 26 -9.36 8.29 -12.13
CA ASN A 26 -8.22 7.40 -11.94
C ASN A 26 -8.63 5.95 -11.63
N GLY A 27 -9.93 5.65 -11.57
CA GLY A 27 -10.43 4.30 -11.28
C GLY A 27 -10.11 3.78 -9.87
N TYR A 28 -9.95 4.69 -8.89
CA TYR A 28 -9.65 4.30 -7.51
C TYR A 28 -10.77 3.42 -6.93
N LYS A 29 -10.42 2.20 -6.53
CA LYS A 29 -11.33 1.27 -5.84
C LYS A 29 -10.93 1.14 -4.37
N PRO A 30 -11.80 1.52 -3.41
CA PRO A 30 -11.48 1.38 -1.99
C PRO A 30 -11.29 -0.10 -1.63
N ARG A 31 -10.25 -0.40 -0.86
CA ARG A 31 -9.88 -1.78 -0.48
C ARG A 31 -10.83 -2.41 0.57
N GLY A 32 -11.91 -1.73 0.96
CA GLY A 32 -12.92 -2.19 1.93
C GLY A 32 -12.43 -2.32 3.38
N ARG A 33 -11.12 -2.53 3.60
CA ARG A 33 -10.51 -2.73 4.91
C ARG A 33 -9.28 -1.85 5.05
N LYS A 34 -9.11 -1.23 6.22
CA LYS A 34 -7.83 -0.61 6.59
C LYS A 34 -6.74 -1.70 6.59
N PRO A 35 -5.49 -1.39 6.22
CA PRO A 35 -4.37 -2.29 6.48
C PRO A 35 -4.47 -2.76 7.93
N GLY A 36 -4.41 -4.07 8.17
CA GLY A 36 -4.57 -4.63 9.51
C GLY A 36 -3.63 -3.99 10.52
N LYS A 37 -3.87 -4.19 11.83
CA LYS A 37 -2.88 -3.80 12.84
C LYS A 37 -1.55 -4.44 12.45
N ARG A 38 -0.50 -3.62 12.25
CA ARG A 38 0.87 -4.14 12.16
C ARG A 38 1.07 -4.94 13.45
N THR A 39 1.34 -6.23 13.34
CA THR A 39 1.88 -6.99 14.48
C THR A 39 3.09 -6.22 14.97
N ASP A 40 3.21 -6.03 16.27
CA ASP A 40 4.35 -5.34 16.84
C ASP A 40 5.60 -6.16 16.50
N PHE A 41 6.40 -5.62 15.57
CA PHE A 41 7.59 -6.28 15.04
C PHE A 41 8.62 -6.60 16.12
N MET A 42 8.61 -5.84 17.23
CA MET A 42 9.55 -6.05 18.33
C MET A 42 9.15 -7.22 19.23
N THR A 43 7.86 -7.56 19.30
CA THR A 43 7.34 -8.67 20.12
C THR A 43 6.92 -9.90 19.31
N ASP A 44 6.98 -9.84 17.97
CA ASP A 44 6.67 -10.98 17.10
C ASP A 44 7.67 -12.14 17.31
N PRO A 45 7.21 -13.34 17.75
CA PRO A 45 8.07 -14.47 18.03
C PRO A 45 8.85 -14.96 16.80
N ALA A 46 8.29 -14.84 15.59
CA ALA A 46 8.97 -15.24 14.36
C ALA A 46 10.11 -14.29 14.01
N VAL A 47 9.93 -12.99 14.27
CA VAL A 47 10.96 -11.95 14.09
C VAL A 47 12.09 -12.13 15.12
N ILE A 48 11.73 -12.39 16.38
CA ILE A 48 12.70 -12.64 17.45
C ILE A 48 13.55 -13.89 17.14
N ALA A 49 12.93 -14.99 16.71
CA ALA A 49 13.64 -16.22 16.35
C ALA A 49 14.64 -15.98 15.20
N ARG A 50 14.19 -15.31 14.13
CA ARG A 50 15.05 -14.96 12.98
C ARG A 50 16.23 -14.07 13.41
N ARG A 51 15.98 -13.07 14.27
CA ARG A 51 17.02 -12.18 14.78
C ARG A 51 18.07 -12.96 15.59
N ARG A 52 17.65 -13.86 16.47
CA ARG A 52 18.56 -14.71 17.27
C ARG A 52 19.43 -15.59 16.37
N GLN A 53 18.84 -16.22 15.35
CA GLN A 53 19.57 -17.03 14.39
C GLN A 53 20.63 -16.19 13.64
N ALA A 54 20.26 -15.01 13.15
CA ALA A 54 21.18 -14.13 12.45
C ALA A 54 22.35 -13.65 13.33
N LEU A 55 22.07 -13.32 14.61
CA LEU A 55 23.12 -12.93 15.56
C LEU A 55 24.08 -14.09 15.86
N SER A 56 23.55 -15.30 16.03
CA SER A 56 24.36 -16.52 16.22
C SER A 56 25.25 -16.81 15.01
N GLN A 57 24.74 -16.64 13.79
CA GLN A 57 25.55 -16.77 12.57
C GLN A 57 26.68 -15.75 12.54
N ARG A 58 26.40 -14.49 12.87
CA ARG A 58 27.43 -13.43 12.92
C ARG A 58 28.51 -13.73 13.96
N SER A 59 28.13 -14.15 15.16
CA SER A 59 29.11 -14.51 16.19
C SER A 59 29.95 -15.71 15.77
N ALA A 60 29.37 -16.72 15.12
CA ALA A 60 30.13 -17.89 14.64
C ALA A 60 31.17 -17.48 13.58
N VAL A 61 30.78 -16.61 12.64
CA VAL A 61 31.68 -16.07 11.61
C VAL A 61 32.80 -15.24 12.22
N GLU A 62 32.49 -14.39 13.20
CA GLU A 62 33.49 -13.59 13.92
C GLU A 62 34.52 -14.47 14.66
N GLN A 63 34.08 -15.61 15.20
CA GLN A 63 34.94 -16.59 15.87
C GLN A 63 35.68 -17.53 14.90
N GLY A 64 35.71 -17.21 13.60
CA GLY A 64 36.42 -17.97 12.57
C GLY A 64 35.85 -19.37 12.30
N GLN A 65 34.62 -19.65 12.76
CA GLN A 65 33.97 -20.92 12.47
C GLN A 65 33.48 -20.91 11.00
N PRO A 66 33.60 -22.04 10.27
CA PRO A 66 33.05 -22.12 8.92
C PRO A 66 31.54 -21.87 8.96
N TYR A 67 31.01 -21.18 7.94
CA TYR A 67 29.58 -20.86 7.85
C TYR A 67 28.73 -22.10 8.16
N PRO A 68 27.66 -21.98 8.97
CA PRO A 68 26.78 -23.12 9.20
C PRO A 68 26.21 -23.57 7.86
N ALA A 69 26.28 -24.88 7.60
CA ALA A 69 25.75 -25.49 6.38
C ALA A 69 24.31 -24.99 6.18
N GLN A 70 24.03 -24.45 5.00
CA GLN A 70 22.68 -24.06 4.61
C GLN A 70 21.85 -25.34 4.64
N PHE A 71 20.95 -25.46 5.62
CA PHE A 71 19.98 -26.55 5.67
C PHE A 71 19.04 -26.35 4.47
N ASN A 72 19.43 -26.91 3.33
CA ASN A 72 18.58 -27.07 2.18
C ASN A 72 17.64 -28.22 2.53
N GLY A 73 16.46 -27.88 3.05
CA GLY A 73 15.42 -28.88 3.30
C GLY A 73 15.04 -29.55 1.99
N GLU A 74 15.13 -30.88 1.98
CA GLU A 74 14.38 -31.74 1.07
C GLU A 74 12.88 -31.68 1.40
#